data_AF-A0A9Q0B7E6-F1
#
_entry.id   AF-A0A9Q0B7E6-F1
#
_cell.length_a   1.000
_cell.length_b   1.000
_cell.length_c   1.000
_cell.angle_alpha   90.00
_cell.angle_beta   90.00
_cell.angle_gamma   90.00
#
_symmetry.space_group_name_H-M   'P 1'
#
loop_
_entity.id
_entity.type
_entity.pdbx_description
1 polymer ?
#
loop_
_entity_poly.entity_id
_entity_poly.type
_entity_poly.pdbx_seq_one_letter_code
_entity_poly.pdbx_strand_id
1 'polypeptide(L)'
;MAVEIFRYAKAPAYMLAMVESALGEVLSNPHDELFLEVEADYHRRLLMDLCNRVREYKGMSSWSLYTAAVEKRIPTSGNMPRDFYECLRDGMDSGVSDLAVRLAHVGILHWWVWADLAYLGE
;
A
#
# COMPACT_ATOMS: atom_id res chain seq x y z
N MET A 1 11.07 -11.52 1.52
CA MET A 1 11.06 -10.46 2.56
C MET A 1 12.31 -10.45 3.42
N ALA A 2 12.59 -11.49 4.24
CA ALA A 2 13.78 -11.48 5.10
C ALA A 2 15.11 -11.33 4.33
N VAL A 3 15.22 -11.98 3.16
CA VAL A 3 16.39 -11.83 2.26
C VAL A 3 16.58 -10.41 1.74
N GLU A 4 15.51 -9.64 1.50
CA GLU A 4 15.62 -8.26 1.01
C GLU A 4 16.02 -7.30 2.13
N ILE A 5 15.43 -7.46 3.32
CA ILE A 5 15.83 -6.75 4.56
C ILE A 5 17.31 -7.03 4.87
N PHE A 6 17.71 -8.30 4.77
CA PHE A 6 19.07 -8.75 4.99
C PHE A 6 20.08 -8.15 3.98
N ARG A 7 19.70 -8.06 2.70
CA ARG A 7 20.52 -7.40 1.67
C ARG A 7 20.68 -5.90 1.94
N TYR A 8 19.65 -5.25 2.47
CA TYR A 8 19.72 -3.84 2.87
C TYR A 8 20.62 -3.64 4.10
N ALA A 9 20.59 -4.57 5.06
CA ALA A 9 21.38 -4.54 6.28
C ALA A 9 22.89 -4.82 6.11
N LYS A 10 23.34 -5.24 4.90
CA LYS A 10 24.73 -5.65 4.60
C LYS A 10 25.33 -6.63 5.63
N ALA A 11 24.47 -7.46 6.21
CA ALA A 11 24.84 -8.40 7.25
C ALA A 11 25.57 -9.64 6.65
N PRO A 12 26.49 -10.28 7.39
CA PRO A 12 27.05 -11.58 7.03
C PRO A 12 26.01 -12.70 6.89
N ALA A 13 26.13 -13.54 5.84
CA ALA A 13 25.12 -14.54 5.43
C ALA A 13 24.67 -15.50 6.54
N TYR A 14 25.55 -15.79 7.50
CA TYR A 14 25.23 -16.68 8.63
C TYR A 14 24.20 -16.09 9.60
N MET A 15 23.97 -14.78 9.59
CA MET A 15 22.98 -14.12 10.44
C MET A 15 21.57 -14.14 9.84
N LEU A 16 21.41 -14.58 8.58
CA LEU A 16 20.10 -14.59 7.91
C LEU A 16 19.06 -15.40 8.68
N ALA A 17 19.42 -16.60 9.15
CA ALA A 17 18.52 -17.45 9.92
C ALA A 17 18.09 -16.80 11.25
N MET A 18 18.98 -16.03 11.88
CA MET A 18 18.68 -15.28 13.11
C MET A 18 17.71 -14.12 12.82
N VAL A 19 17.94 -13.39 11.73
CA VAL A 19 17.03 -12.32 11.28
C VAL A 19 15.66 -12.87 10.91
N GLU A 20 15.59 -13.99 10.21
CA GLU A 20 14.33 -14.68 9.87
C GLU A 20 13.56 -15.12 11.11
N SER A 21 14.26 -15.70 12.10
CA SER A 21 13.66 -16.12 13.37
C SER A 21 13.10 -14.93 14.14
N ALA A 22 13.90 -13.86 14.30
CA ALA A 22 13.48 -12.65 15.03
C ALA A 22 12.31 -11.95 14.33
N LEU A 23 12.36 -11.85 13.00
CA LEU A 23 11.27 -11.27 12.22
C LEU A 23 10.00 -12.12 12.34
N GLY A 24 10.13 -13.44 12.32
CA GLY A 24 9.00 -14.36 12.50
C GLY A 24 8.35 -14.18 13.87
N GLU A 25 9.14 -14.03 14.94
CA GLU A 25 8.63 -13.79 16.29
C GLU A 25 7.83 -12.49 16.40
N VAL A 26 8.41 -11.37 15.93
CA VAL A 26 7.75 -10.05 15.96
C VAL A 26 6.49 -10.05 15.09
N LEU A 27 6.54 -10.59 13.87
CA LEU A 27 5.38 -10.60 12.97
C LEU A 27 4.27 -11.56 13.42
N SER A 28 4.57 -12.57 14.23
CA SER A 28 3.58 -13.50 14.76
C SER A 28 2.82 -12.94 15.97
N ASN A 29 3.31 -11.87 16.58
CA ASN A 29 2.68 -11.22 17.73
C ASN A 29 2.25 -9.79 17.41
N PRO A 30 0.97 -9.56 17.05
CA PRO A 30 0.44 -8.23 16.76
C PRO A 30 0.44 -7.28 17.97
N HIS A 31 0.66 -7.81 19.18
CA HIS A 31 0.74 -7.01 20.40
C HIS A 31 2.17 -6.66 20.81
N ASP A 32 3.17 -7.04 20.00
CA ASP A 32 4.55 -6.65 20.19
C ASP A 32 4.72 -5.12 20.02
N GLU A 33 5.55 -4.50 20.85
CA GLU A 33 5.75 -3.05 20.85
C GLU A 33 6.31 -2.55 19.52
N LEU A 34 7.27 -3.29 18.93
CA LEU A 34 7.87 -2.93 17.65
C LEU A 34 6.85 -3.09 16.52
N PHE A 35 6.01 -4.12 16.58
CA PHE A 35 4.93 -4.29 15.60
C PHE A 35 3.98 -3.11 15.62
N LEU A 36 3.51 -2.71 16.81
CA LEU A 36 2.58 -1.59 16.99
C LEU A 36 3.21 -0.25 16.57
N GLU A 37 4.48 -0.02 16.88
CA GLU A 37 5.20 1.18 16.46
C GLU A 37 5.26 1.30 14.93
N VAL A 38 5.67 0.22 14.25
CA VAL A 38 5.78 0.19 12.78
C VAL A 38 4.40 0.30 12.14
N GLU A 39 3.38 -0.36 12.70
CA GLU A 39 1.99 -0.24 12.24
C GLU A 39 1.49 1.21 12.35
N ALA A 40 1.73 1.87 13.48
CA ALA A 40 1.32 3.25 13.71
C ALA A 40 2.00 4.22 12.72
N ASP A 41 3.30 4.05 12.47
CA ASP A 41 4.02 4.87 11.47
C ASP A 41 3.47 4.65 10.06
N TYR A 42 3.29 3.38 9.67
CA TYR A 42 2.73 3.02 8.37
C TYR A 42 1.33 3.60 8.19
N HIS A 43 0.47 3.45 9.20
CA HIS A 43 -0.90 3.95 9.18
C HIS A 43 -0.94 5.47 9.04
N ARG A 44 -0.11 6.19 9.80
CA ARG A 44 0.01 7.66 9.73
C ARG A 44 0.40 8.12 8.33
N ARG A 45 1.40 7.48 7.72
CA ARG A 45 1.85 7.81 6.36
C ARG A 45 0.79 7.49 5.30
N LEU A 46 0.15 6.33 5.42
CA LEU A 46 -0.93 5.93 4.54
C LEU A 46 -2.10 6.91 4.59
N LEU A 47 -2.54 7.30 5.79
CA LEU A 47 -3.63 8.27 5.95
C LEU A 47 -3.29 9.64 5.38
N MET A 48 -2.05 10.09 5.52
CA MET A 48 -1.60 11.37 4.95
C MET A 48 -1.71 11.35 3.42
N ASP A 49 -1.16 10.31 2.78
CA ASP A 49 -1.22 10.16 1.33
C ASP A 49 -2.66 9.95 0.85
N LEU A 50 -3.44 9.14 1.56
CA LEU A 50 -4.83 8.87 1.24
C LEU A 50 -5.67 10.15 1.29
N CYS A 51 -5.52 10.97 2.33
CA CYS A 51 -6.19 12.27 2.43
C CYS A 51 -5.88 13.17 1.23
N ASN A 52 -4.61 13.22 0.81
CA ASN A 52 -4.19 14.02 -0.32
C ASN A 52 -4.82 13.50 -1.62
N ARG A 53 -4.80 12.18 -1.86
CA ARG A 53 -5.42 11.56 -3.04
C ARG A 53 -6.92 11.73 -3.08
N VAL A 54 -7.61 11.57 -1.95
CA VAL A 54 -9.06 11.81 -1.89
C VAL A 54 -9.40 13.26 -2.22
N ARG A 55 -8.62 14.23 -1.72
CA ARG A 55 -8.83 15.66 -2.02
C ARG A 55 -8.63 15.95 -3.51
N GLU A 56 -7.60 15.36 -4.11
CA GLU A 56 -7.30 15.47 -5.54
C GLU A 56 -8.43 14.86 -6.39
N TYR A 57 -8.81 13.62 -6.10
CA TYR A 57 -9.72 12.83 -6.93
C TYR A 57 -11.20 13.25 -6.77
N LYS A 58 -11.59 13.80 -5.61
CA LYS A 58 -12.97 14.25 -5.38
C LYS A 58 -13.43 15.32 -6.39
N GLY A 59 -12.51 16.12 -6.92
CA GLY A 59 -12.80 17.15 -7.93
C GLY A 59 -12.70 16.67 -9.38
N MET A 60 -12.30 15.42 -9.61
CA MET A 60 -12.07 14.89 -10.94
C MET A 60 -13.36 14.40 -11.59
N SER A 61 -13.42 14.45 -12.93
CA SER A 61 -14.49 13.77 -13.67
C SER A 61 -14.32 12.26 -13.58
N SER A 62 -15.41 11.49 -13.75
CA SER A 62 -15.35 10.02 -13.74
C SER A 62 -14.36 9.44 -14.77
N TRP A 63 -14.23 10.09 -15.93
CA TRP A 63 -13.25 9.72 -16.94
C TRP A 63 -11.81 9.97 -16.47
N SER A 64 -11.55 11.14 -15.89
CA SER A 64 -10.23 11.49 -15.37
C SER A 64 -9.82 10.61 -14.18
N LEU A 65 -10.78 10.21 -13.35
CA LEU A 65 -10.57 9.30 -12.23
C LEU A 65 -10.27 7.88 -12.73
N TYR A 66 -10.98 7.41 -13.76
CA TYR A 66 -10.67 6.16 -14.44
C TYR A 66 -9.26 6.17 -15.04
N THR A 67 -8.88 7.24 -15.77
CA THR A 67 -7.54 7.33 -16.36
C THR A 67 -6.46 7.39 -15.27
N ALA A 68 -6.64 8.14 -14.18
CA ALA A 68 -5.68 8.18 -13.07
C ALA A 68 -5.46 6.79 -12.41
N ALA A 69 -6.51 5.97 -12.33
CA ALA A 69 -6.43 4.60 -11.81
C ALA A 69 -5.75 3.62 -12.77
N VAL A 70 -5.89 3.85 -14.07
CA VAL A 70 -5.47 2.94 -15.14
C VAL A 70 -4.10 3.32 -15.70
N GLU A 71 -3.74 4.60 -15.77
CA GLU A 71 -2.49 5.09 -16.32
C GLU A 71 -1.28 4.67 -15.47
N LYS A 72 -1.47 4.53 -14.15
CA LYS A 72 -0.47 3.91 -13.26
C LYS A 72 -0.32 2.38 -13.45
N ARG A 73 -1.23 1.73 -14.19
CA ARG A 73 -1.18 0.28 -14.51
C ARG A 73 -0.51 -0.02 -15.85
N ILE A 74 -0.13 0.97 -16.64
CA ILE A 74 0.49 0.76 -17.95
C ILE A 74 2.00 1.06 -17.86
N PRO A 75 2.86 0.10 -17.50
CA PRO A 75 4.22 0.14 -17.99
C PRO A 75 4.16 -0.17 -19.49
N THR A 76 4.40 0.83 -20.33
CA THR A 76 4.74 0.67 -21.74
C THR A 76 6.12 -0.01 -21.84
N SER A 77 6.18 -1.30 -21.49
CA SER A 77 7.22 -2.29 -21.82
C SER A 77 7.20 -3.39 -20.74
N GLY A 78 6.57 -4.53 -21.04
CA GLY A 78 6.73 -5.76 -20.25
C GLY A 78 5.47 -6.25 -19.50
N ASN A 79 4.45 -6.64 -20.25
CA ASN A 79 3.59 -7.81 -20.09
C ASN A 79 3.20 -8.41 -18.72
N MET A 80 3.14 -7.67 -17.61
CA MET A 80 2.39 -8.09 -16.41
C MET A 80 1.75 -6.88 -15.72
N PRO A 81 0.52 -6.98 -15.20
CA PRO A 81 0.01 -6.02 -14.23
C PRO A 81 1.00 -6.00 -13.05
N ARG A 82 1.50 -4.83 -12.62
CA ARG A 82 2.32 -4.75 -11.39
C ARG A 82 1.55 -5.43 -10.27
N ASP A 83 2.03 -6.58 -9.84
CA ASP A 83 1.50 -7.26 -8.68
C ASP A 83 1.74 -6.35 -7.47
N PHE A 84 0.81 -6.37 -6.51
CA PHE A 84 0.95 -5.64 -5.23
C PHE A 84 2.34 -5.86 -4.59
N TYR A 85 2.90 -7.05 -4.79
CA TYR A 85 4.23 -7.45 -4.35
C TYR A 85 5.40 -6.78 -5.10
N GLU A 86 5.24 -6.37 -6.35
CA GLU A 86 6.24 -5.58 -7.08
C GLU A 86 6.31 -4.13 -6.57
N CYS A 87 5.17 -3.55 -6.17
CA CYS A 87 5.14 -2.22 -5.52
C CYS A 87 5.83 -2.22 -4.15
N LEU A 88 5.73 -3.33 -3.40
CA LEU A 88 6.49 -3.53 -2.16
C LEU A 88 7.99 -3.68 -2.42
N ARG A 89 8.38 -4.11 -3.62
CA ARG A 89 9.77 -4.33 -4.05
C ARG A 89 10.50 -3.03 -4.43
N ASP A 90 9.76 -2.02 -4.87
CA ASP A 90 10.28 -0.70 -5.30
C ASP A 90 10.54 0.26 -4.13
N GLY A 91 10.25 -0.19 -2.89
CA GLY A 91 10.51 0.53 -1.66
C GLY A 91 9.27 0.73 -0.79
N MET A 92 9.50 0.97 0.50
CA MET A 92 8.44 1.19 1.49
C MET A 92 7.56 2.41 1.13
N ASP A 93 8.15 3.42 0.48
CA ASP A 93 7.48 4.66 0.08
C ASP A 93 6.57 4.48 -1.15
N SER A 94 6.98 3.68 -2.14
CA SER A 94 6.15 3.39 -3.32
C SER A 94 4.94 2.54 -2.97
N GLY A 95 5.09 1.58 -2.04
CA GLY A 95 4.01 0.72 -1.58
C GLY A 95 2.89 1.49 -0.88
N VAL A 96 3.25 2.42 0.02
CA VAL A 96 2.27 3.26 0.74
C VAL A 96 1.49 4.15 -0.24
N SER A 97 2.19 4.79 -1.18
CA SER A 97 1.57 5.72 -2.13
C SER A 97 0.64 5.00 -3.12
N ASP A 98 1.02 3.81 -3.60
CA ASP A 98 0.15 3.00 -4.47
C ASP A 98 -1.10 2.52 -3.73
N LEU A 99 -0.94 2.05 -2.47
CA LEU A 99 -2.08 1.65 -1.65
C LEU A 99 -3.03 2.83 -1.40
N ALA A 100 -2.50 4.01 -1.06
CA ALA A 100 -3.31 5.23 -0.91
C ALA A 100 -4.11 5.56 -2.17
N VAL A 101 -3.50 5.44 -3.35
CA VAL A 101 -4.17 5.67 -4.64
C VAL A 101 -5.31 4.68 -4.86
N ARG A 102 -5.10 3.39 -4.57
CA ARG A 102 -6.13 2.36 -4.73
C ARG A 102 -7.29 2.57 -3.77
N LEU A 103 -6.99 2.84 -2.50
CA LEU A 103 -8.00 3.12 -1.48
C LEU A 103 -8.80 4.38 -1.82
N ALA A 104 -8.16 5.45 -2.30
CA ALA A 104 -8.84 6.68 -2.71
C ALA A 104 -9.82 6.41 -3.87
N HIS A 105 -9.40 5.65 -4.88
CA HIS A 105 -10.26 5.28 -6.00
C HIS A 105 -11.47 4.46 -5.55
N VAL A 106 -11.26 3.40 -4.78
CA VAL A 106 -12.36 2.55 -4.28
C VAL A 106 -13.30 3.37 -3.40
N GLY A 107 -12.77 4.18 -2.48
CA GLY A 107 -13.57 5.01 -1.58
C GLY A 107 -14.44 6.03 -2.31
N ILE A 108 -13.90 6.70 -3.34
CA ILE A 108 -14.68 7.67 -4.13
C ILE A 108 -15.72 6.99 -5.01
N LEU A 109 -15.38 5.88 -5.67
CA LEU A 109 -16.35 5.11 -6.46
C LEU A 109 -17.46 4.55 -5.58
N HIS A 110 -17.12 4.01 -4.42
CA HIS A 110 -18.09 3.57 -3.42
C HIS A 110 -19.02 4.71 -3.02
N TRP A 111 -18.46 5.88 -2.70
CA TRP A 111 -19.27 7.05 -2.32
C TRP A 111 -20.18 7.55 -3.45
N TRP A 112 -19.72 7.57 -4.71
CA TRP A 112 -20.51 8.10 -5.82
C TRP A 112 -21.55 7.14 -6.39
N VAL A 113 -21.27 5.84 -6.38
CA VAL A 113 -22.10 4.86 -7.09
C VAL A 113 -22.87 3.97 -6.12
N TRP A 114 -22.24 3.59 -5.01
CA TRP A 114 -22.79 2.59 -4.10
C TRP A 114 -23.36 3.18 -2.82
N ALA A 115 -23.02 4.40 -2.43
CA ALA A 115 -23.53 4.99 -1.18
C ALA A 115 -25.06 5.11 -1.19
N ASP A 116 -25.63 5.53 -2.31
CA ASP A 116 -27.08 5.63 -2.46
C ASP A 116 -27.78 4.27 -2.32
N LEU A 117 -27.12 3.19 -2.74
CA LEU A 117 -27.67 1.83 -2.66
C LEU A 117 -27.43 1.16 -1.30
N ALA A 118 -26.25 1.40 -0.71
CA ALA A 118 -25.79 0.71 0.49
C ALA A 118 -26.18 1.41 1.79
N TYR A 119 -26.38 2.72 1.77
CA TYR A 119 -26.64 3.52 2.97
C TYR A 119 -27.90 4.38 2.88
N LEU A 120 -28.31 4.78 1.68
CA LEU A 120 -29.50 5.62 1.47
C LEU A 120 -30.63 4.86 0.76
N GLY A 121 -30.45 3.56 0.54
CA GLY A 121 -31.38 2.68 -0.16
C GLY A 121 -32.44 2.12 0.79
N GLU A 122 -33.19 3.00 1.46
CA GLU A 122 -34.56 2.86 1.98
C GLU A 122 -35.16 4.26 2.18
#